data_AF-T1BNF7-F1
#
_entry.id   AF-T1BNF7-F1
#
_cell.length_a   1.000
_cell.length_b   1.000
_cell.length_c   1.000
_cell.angle_alpha   90.00
_cell.angle_beta   90.00
_cell.angle_gamma   90.00
#
_symmetry.space_group_name_H-M   'P 1'
#
loop_
_entity.id
_entity.type
_entity.pdbx_description
1 polymer ?
#
loop_
_entity_poly.entity_id
_entity_poly.type
_entity_poly.pdbx_seq_one_letter_code
_entity_poly.pdbx_strand_id
1 'polypeptide(L)'
;QLYFQLEGRAEADFEGDLSTSIFSMFYGNSADSFAVNGPWKMHSPADRGFFAEAPPLPKEPPKWLSEKDLAIYVEAFRGNGFRGPLNWYRNLDRNWELTEPWSRARITLPSMYLAGKVDPVVHFPGADAMIAKMDGVLPGLFRAKLIDDC
;
A
#
# COMPACT_ATOMS: atom_id res chain seq x y z
N GLN A 1 -1.87 -9.72 -4.32
CA GLN A 1 -1.87 -9.92 -2.86
C GLN A 1 -2.87 -11.02 -2.52
N LEU A 2 -2.40 -12.27 -2.46
CA LEU A 2 -3.27 -13.47 -2.32
C LEU A 2 -3.77 -13.69 -0.89
N TYR A 3 -3.02 -13.21 0.12
CA TYR A 3 -3.37 -13.41 1.52
C TYR A 3 -4.76 -12.86 1.87
N PHE A 4 -5.13 -11.73 1.26
CA PHE A 4 -6.41 -11.07 1.49
C PHE A 4 -7.62 -11.89 1.00
N GLN A 5 -7.42 -12.89 0.15
CA GLN A 5 -8.47 -13.81 -0.30
C GLN A 5 -8.93 -14.78 0.79
N LEU A 6 -8.16 -14.92 1.88
CA LEU A 6 -8.53 -15.74 3.03
C LEU A 6 -9.53 -14.98 3.91
N GLU A 7 -10.79 -14.92 3.48
CA GLU A 7 -11.87 -14.23 4.19
C GLU A 7 -11.97 -14.68 5.66
N GLY A 8 -12.15 -13.71 6.56
CA GLY A 8 -12.20 -13.92 8.00
C GLY A 8 -10.82 -14.09 8.64
N ARG A 9 -9.91 -14.82 7.98
CA ARG A 9 -8.52 -14.97 8.47
C ARG A 9 -7.73 -13.69 8.30
N ALA A 10 -7.79 -13.06 7.13
CA ALA A 10 -7.10 -11.80 6.89
C ALA A 10 -7.64 -10.69 7.80
N GLU A 11 -8.96 -10.60 7.98
CA GLU A 11 -9.55 -9.68 8.96
C GLU A 11 -9.05 -9.96 10.38
N ALA A 12 -9.09 -11.21 10.84
CA ALA A 12 -8.64 -11.55 12.20
C ALA A 12 -7.15 -11.24 12.44
N ASP A 13 -6.31 -11.36 11.42
CA ASP A 13 -4.88 -11.02 11.51
C ASP A 13 -4.66 -9.51 11.70
N PHE A 14 -5.40 -8.67 10.96
CA PHE A 14 -5.31 -7.21 11.10
C PHE A 14 -6.04 -6.68 12.34
N GLU A 15 -7.12 -7.33 12.76
CA GLU A 15 -7.98 -6.89 13.86
C GLU A 15 -7.54 -7.43 15.23
N GLY A 16 -6.64 -8.42 15.26
CA GLY A 16 -6.15 -9.02 16.50
C GLY A 16 -5.41 -8.04 17.41
N ASP A 17 -4.60 -7.17 16.83
CA ASP A 17 -4.03 -6.00 17.48
C ASP A 17 -4.02 -4.82 16.50
N LEU A 18 -5.07 -4.01 16.56
CA LEU A 18 -5.26 -2.85 15.68
C LEU A 18 -4.13 -1.83 15.81
N SER A 19 -3.64 -1.58 17.03
CA SER A 19 -2.60 -0.59 17.27
C SER A 19 -1.30 -1.03 16.62
N THR A 20 -0.89 -2.28 16.84
CA THR A 20 0.30 -2.85 16.22
C THR A 20 0.14 -2.94 14.70
N SER A 21 -0.99 -3.44 14.20
CA SER A 21 -1.23 -3.63 12.76
C SER A 21 -1.18 -2.31 12.00
N ILE A 22 -1.87 -1.28 12.50
CA ILE A 22 -1.89 0.05 11.87
C ILE A 22 -0.51 0.70 11.96
N PHE A 23 0.18 0.57 13.09
CA PHE A 23 1.55 1.10 13.20
C PHE A 23 2.51 0.39 12.25
N SER A 24 2.42 -0.94 12.12
CA SER A 24 3.20 -1.72 11.15
C SER A 24 2.90 -1.30 9.71
N MET A 25 1.66 -0.97 9.37
CA MET A 25 1.31 -0.44 8.05
C MET A 25 1.95 0.91 7.78
N PHE A 26 1.90 1.85 8.73
CA PHE A 26 2.51 3.17 8.55
C PHE A 26 4.04 3.12 8.55
N TYR A 27 4.64 2.48 9.56
CA TYR A 27 6.09 2.39 9.69
C TYR A 27 6.69 1.51 8.59
N GLY A 28 6.12 0.32 8.34
CA GLY A 28 6.67 -0.63 7.37
C GLY A 28 6.75 -0.09 5.94
N ASN A 29 5.91 0.90 5.60
CA ASN A 29 5.90 1.56 4.28
C ASN A 29 6.60 2.93 4.27
N SER A 30 7.25 3.35 5.37
CA SER A 30 7.88 4.66 5.46
C SER A 30 9.35 4.68 5.06
N ALA A 31 9.86 5.87 4.72
CA ALA A 31 11.28 6.12 4.55
C ALA A 31 12.13 5.75 5.78
N ASP A 32 11.62 5.96 7.00
CA ASP A 32 12.33 5.59 8.24
C ASP A 32 12.57 4.07 8.33
N SER A 33 11.58 3.26 7.96
CA SER A 33 11.75 1.81 7.91
C SER A 33 12.62 1.39 6.74
N PHE A 34 12.45 2.01 5.57
CA PHE A 34 13.28 1.74 4.40
C PHE A 34 14.77 1.95 4.67
N ALA A 35 15.13 3.03 5.37
CA ALA A 35 16.52 3.35 5.69
C ALA A 35 17.24 2.27 6.51
N VAL A 36 16.48 1.48 7.29
CA VAL A 36 17.02 0.43 8.16
C VAL A 36 16.85 -0.97 7.55
N ASN A 37 15.69 -1.23 6.94
CA ASN A 37 15.25 -2.57 6.56
C ASN A 37 15.20 -2.78 5.03
N GLY A 38 15.33 -1.72 4.24
CA GLY A 38 15.02 -1.72 2.81
C GLY A 38 13.50 -1.81 2.54
N PRO A 39 13.08 -2.08 1.30
CA PRO A 39 11.67 -2.12 0.94
C PRO A 39 10.98 -3.31 1.62
N TRP A 40 9.83 -3.05 2.24
CA TRP A 40 8.96 -4.14 2.70
C TRP A 40 8.39 -4.86 1.47
N LYS A 41 8.78 -6.13 1.32
CA LYS A 41 8.43 -6.94 0.15
C LYS A 41 6.93 -7.29 0.06
N MET A 42 6.15 -6.98 1.10
CA MET A 42 4.72 -7.31 1.24
C MET A 42 4.37 -8.75 0.81
N HIS A 43 5.32 -9.65 1.02
CA HIS A 43 5.14 -11.08 0.85
C HIS A 43 4.44 -11.58 2.11
N SER A 44 3.24 -12.11 1.95
CA SER A 44 2.38 -12.53 3.05
C SER A 44 2.17 -14.04 2.91
N PRO A 45 3.00 -14.88 3.57
CA PRO A 45 2.83 -16.31 3.55
C PRO A 45 1.45 -16.69 4.08
N ALA A 46 0.71 -17.46 3.29
CA ALA A 46 -0.67 -17.84 3.62
C ALA A 46 -0.80 -18.53 4.97
N ASP A 47 0.25 -19.21 5.42
CA ASP A 47 0.33 -19.95 6.68
C ASP A 47 0.77 -19.11 7.88
N ARG A 48 1.48 -17.99 7.69
CA ARG A 48 2.08 -17.20 8.78
C ARG A 48 1.43 -15.86 9.07
N GLY A 49 0.69 -15.29 8.11
CA GLY A 49 0.03 -14.01 8.28
C GLY A 49 0.65 -12.88 7.46
N PHE A 50 -0.06 -11.76 7.36
CA PHE A 50 0.34 -10.59 6.60
C PHE A 50 1.58 -9.92 7.19
N PHE A 51 1.61 -9.80 8.52
CA PHE A 51 2.68 -9.11 9.26
C PHE A 51 3.87 -10.01 9.63
N ALA A 52 3.87 -11.28 9.21
CA ALA A 52 4.92 -12.24 9.56
C ALA A 52 6.33 -11.83 9.11
N GLU A 53 6.42 -11.06 8.03
CA GLU A 53 7.67 -10.51 7.49
C GLU A 53 7.68 -8.96 7.57
N ALA A 54 6.85 -8.37 8.43
CA ALA A 54 6.86 -6.93 8.65
C ALA A 54 8.17 -6.49 9.32
N PRO A 55 8.69 -5.29 8.99
CA PRO A 55 9.83 -4.72 9.70
C PRO A 55 9.56 -4.59 11.21
N PRO A 56 10.58 -4.79 12.08
CA PRO A 56 10.43 -4.58 13.51
C PRO A 56 10.02 -3.13 13.81
N LEU A 57 9.02 -2.96 14.68
CA LEU A 57 8.55 -1.64 15.08
C LEU A 57 9.57 -0.94 16.00
N PRO A 58 9.82 0.36 15.81
CA PRO A 58 10.61 1.15 16.74
C PRO A 58 9.83 1.35 18.06
N LYS A 59 10.54 1.67 19.14
CA LYS A 59 9.92 1.94 20.45
C LYS A 59 9.02 3.18 20.42
N GLU A 60 9.44 4.18 19.66
CA GLU A 60 8.75 5.47 19.55
C GLU A 60 8.32 5.68 18.09
N PRO A 61 7.13 6.24 17.84
CA PRO A 61 6.71 6.61 16.48
C PRO A 61 7.67 7.60 15.81
N PRO A 62 7.79 7.55 14.47
CA PRO A 62 8.57 8.56 13.76
C PRO A 62 7.91 9.94 13.87
N LYS A 63 8.70 11.01 13.70
CA LYS A 63 8.25 12.39 13.97
C LYS A 63 7.04 12.85 13.17
N TRP A 64 6.78 12.25 12.01
CA TRP A 64 5.65 12.58 11.13
C TRP A 64 4.36 11.84 11.50
N LEU A 65 4.43 10.85 12.39
CA LEU A 65 3.28 10.06 12.86
C LEU A 65 3.15 10.21 14.37
N SER A 66 2.29 11.12 14.84
CA SER A 66 2.05 11.26 16.27
C SER A 66 1.20 10.10 16.81
N GLU A 67 1.32 9.82 18.12
CA GLU A 67 0.44 8.86 18.80
C GLU A 67 -1.04 9.21 18.64
N LYS A 68 -1.35 10.52 18.62
CA LYS A 68 -2.71 11.01 18.42
C LYS A 68 -3.22 10.67 17.02
N ASP A 69 -2.40 10.82 15.99
CA ASP A 69 -2.79 10.46 14.62
C ASP A 69 -3.00 8.96 14.51
N LEU A 70 -2.10 8.15 15.09
CA LEU A 70 -2.25 6.69 15.14
C LEU A 70 -3.57 6.29 15.83
N ALA A 71 -3.90 6.91 16.96
CA ALA A 71 -5.13 6.64 17.69
C ALA A 71 -6.39 6.93 16.84
N ILE A 72 -6.39 7.99 16.01
CA ILE A 72 -7.50 8.29 15.10
C ILE A 72 -7.75 7.13 14.13
N TYR A 73 -6.70 6.57 13.54
CA TYR A 73 -6.83 5.42 12.65
C TYR A 73 -7.29 4.17 13.40
N VAL A 74 -6.74 3.91 14.60
CA VAL A 74 -7.16 2.77 15.43
C VAL A 74 -8.64 2.83 15.75
N GLU A 75 -9.17 3.99 16.17
CA GLU A 75 -10.60 4.14 16.44
C GLU A 75 -11.46 3.97 15.18
N ALA A 76 -11.00 4.50 14.04
CA ALA A 76 -11.71 4.35 12.77
C ALA A 76 -11.84 2.87 12.36
N PHE A 77 -10.77 2.09 12.48
CA PHE A 77 -10.80 0.66 12.16
C PHE A 77 -11.47 -0.19 13.23
N ARG A 78 -11.48 0.23 14.51
CA ARG A 78 -12.23 -0.46 15.56
C ARG A 78 -13.74 -0.48 15.28
N GLY A 79 -14.29 0.62 14.75
CA GLY A 79 -15.72 0.71 14.43
C GLY A 79 -16.11 0.02 13.12
N ASN A 80 -15.22 -0.01 12.13
CA ASN A 80 -15.54 -0.44 10.76
C ASN A 80 -14.96 -1.81 10.37
N GLY A 81 -13.91 -2.26 11.08
CA GLY A 81 -13.13 -3.44 10.71
C GLY A 81 -12.33 -3.29 9.41
N PHE A 82 -11.68 -4.37 8.99
CA PHE A 82 -10.86 -4.45 7.79
C PHE A 82 -11.57 -5.09 6.59
N ARG A 83 -12.75 -5.70 6.78
CA ARG A 83 -13.47 -6.38 5.69
C ARG A 83 -13.69 -5.48 4.47
N GLY A 84 -14.15 -4.25 4.68
CA GLY A 84 -14.39 -3.28 3.60
C GLY A 84 -13.12 -2.98 2.79
N PRO A 85 -12.06 -2.47 3.43
CA PRO A 85 -10.77 -2.22 2.77
C PRO A 85 -10.16 -3.46 2.09
N LEU A 86 -10.23 -4.64 2.73
CA LEU A 86 -9.68 -5.88 2.15
C LEU A 86 -10.49 -6.35 0.92
N ASN A 87 -11.80 -6.09 0.87
CA ASN A 87 -12.63 -6.42 -0.29
C ASN A 87 -12.20 -5.69 -1.57
N TRP A 88 -11.55 -4.52 -1.48
CA TRP A 88 -10.98 -3.86 -2.65
C TRP A 88 -9.98 -4.76 -3.37
N TYR A 89 -9.09 -5.40 -2.61
CA TYR A 89 -8.08 -6.30 -3.14
C TYR A 89 -8.66 -7.63 -3.61
N ARG A 90 -9.77 -8.09 -2.99
CA ARG A 90 -10.51 -9.28 -3.43
C ARG A 90 -11.11 -9.12 -4.82
N ASN A 91 -11.38 -7.88 -5.22
CA ASN A 91 -12.00 -7.55 -6.50
C ASN A 91 -11.00 -7.19 -7.61
N LEU A 92 -9.68 -7.35 -7.43
CA LEU A 92 -8.73 -6.95 -8.47
C LEU A 92 -8.96 -7.67 -9.81
N ASP A 93 -9.17 -8.99 -9.80
CA ASP A 93 -9.45 -9.75 -11.02
C ASP A 93 -10.78 -9.31 -11.66
N ARG A 94 -11.80 -9.10 -10.83
CA ARG A 94 -13.11 -8.64 -11.31
C ARG A 94 -13.05 -7.23 -11.89
N ASN A 95 -12.30 -6.32 -11.26
CA ASN A 95 -12.06 -4.97 -11.76
C ASN A 95 -11.31 -5.02 -13.09
N TRP A 96 -10.35 -5.94 -13.25
CA TRP A 96 -9.63 -6.14 -14.50
C TRP A 96 -10.55 -6.63 -15.62
N GLU A 97 -11.40 -7.63 -15.36
CA GLU A 97 -12.40 -8.10 -16.33
C GLU A 97 -13.36 -6.98 -16.74
N LEU A 98 -13.89 -6.24 -15.76
CA LEU A 98 -14.84 -5.16 -16.01
C LEU A 98 -14.20 -4.02 -16.79
N THR A 99 -12.89 -3.84 -16.71
CA THR A 99 -12.18 -2.78 -17.42
C THR A 99 -11.74 -3.16 -18.84
N GLU A 100 -12.06 -4.38 -19.31
CA GLU A 100 -11.80 -4.84 -20.68
C GLU A 100 -12.27 -3.84 -21.76
N PRO A 101 -13.47 -3.21 -21.69
CA PRO A 101 -13.91 -2.27 -22.72
C PRO A 101 -12.99 -1.04 -22.89
N TRP A 102 -12.16 -0.73 -21.89
CA TRP A 102 -11.19 0.36 -21.92
C TRP A 102 -9.76 -0.13 -22.18
N SER A 103 -9.59 -1.38 -22.58
CA SER A 103 -8.28 -1.90 -22.97
C SER A 103 -7.64 -1.01 -24.02
N ARG A 104 -6.40 -0.57 -23.75
CA ARG A 104 -5.60 0.36 -24.58
C ARG A 104 -6.16 1.78 -24.73
N ALA A 105 -7.25 2.13 -24.03
CA ALA A 105 -7.71 3.51 -23.97
C ALA A 105 -6.65 4.41 -23.31
N ARG A 106 -6.60 5.68 -23.74
CA ARG A 106 -5.73 6.70 -23.15
C ARG A 106 -6.54 7.62 -22.24
N ILE A 107 -5.94 8.05 -21.13
CA ILE A 107 -6.54 9.04 -20.23
C ILE A 107 -6.04 10.42 -20.68
N THR A 108 -6.92 11.22 -21.27
CA THR A 108 -6.55 12.47 -21.94
C THR A 108 -6.60 13.70 -21.04
N LEU A 109 -7.14 13.57 -19.82
CA LEU A 109 -7.19 14.65 -18.86
C LEU A 109 -5.78 15.06 -18.39
N PRO A 110 -5.53 16.35 -18.12
CA PRO A 110 -4.29 16.79 -17.48
C PRO A 110 -4.05 16.04 -16.18
N SER A 111 -2.90 15.37 -16.07
CA SER A 111 -2.58 14.44 -14.98
C SER A 111 -1.17 14.66 -14.46
N MET A 112 -0.94 14.33 -13.19
CA MET A 112 0.38 14.34 -12.56
C MET A 112 0.58 13.05 -11.77
N TYR A 113 1.78 12.49 -11.85
CA TYR A 113 2.23 11.37 -11.03
C TYR A 113 3.20 11.87 -9.96
N LEU A 114 2.96 11.47 -8.71
CA LEU A 114 3.79 11.80 -7.56
C LEU A 114 3.91 10.57 -6.66
N ALA A 115 5.14 10.19 -6.30
CA ALA A 115 5.40 9.11 -5.36
C ALA A 115 6.66 9.38 -4.54
N GLY A 116 6.78 8.75 -3.38
CA GLY A 116 8.03 8.71 -2.62
C GLY A 116 9.05 7.83 -3.35
N LYS A 117 10.32 8.23 -3.37
CA LYS A 117 11.38 7.45 -4.03
C LYS A 117 11.65 6.13 -3.31
N VAL A 118 11.32 6.06 -2.03
CA VAL A 118 11.46 4.86 -1.20
C VAL A 118 10.12 4.21 -0.87
N ASP A 119 9.04 4.64 -1.53
CA ASP A 119 7.74 3.97 -1.47
C ASP A 119 7.87 2.52 -1.99
N PRO A 120 7.48 1.49 -1.21
CA PRO A 120 7.61 0.10 -1.62
C PRO A 120 6.97 -0.23 -2.98
N VAL A 121 5.90 0.46 -3.37
CA VAL A 121 5.20 0.24 -4.65
C VAL A 121 6.07 0.63 -5.84
N VAL A 122 6.90 1.67 -5.70
CA VAL A 122 7.87 2.09 -6.74
C VAL A 122 8.98 1.04 -6.93
N HIS A 123 9.20 0.19 -5.93
CA HIS A 123 10.19 -0.90 -5.95
C HIS A 123 9.59 -2.27 -6.30
N PHE A 124 8.29 -2.34 -6.64
CA PHE A 124 7.70 -3.59 -7.12
C PHE A 124 8.27 -4.00 -8.49
N PRO A 125 8.36 -5.31 -8.79
CA PRO A 125 8.85 -5.77 -10.09
C PRO A 125 8.11 -5.13 -11.26
N GLY A 126 8.85 -4.39 -12.11
CA GLY A 126 8.32 -3.73 -13.32
C GLY A 126 7.72 -2.34 -13.10
N ALA A 127 7.68 -1.83 -11.85
CA ALA A 127 7.16 -0.49 -11.56
C ALA A 127 7.97 0.61 -12.26
N ASP A 128 9.30 0.48 -12.31
CA ASP A 128 10.21 1.37 -13.03
C ASP A 128 9.84 1.50 -14.52
N ALA A 129 9.61 0.38 -15.18
CA ALA A 129 9.22 0.33 -16.58
C ALA A 129 7.82 0.90 -16.82
N MET A 130 6.88 0.72 -15.87
CA MET A 130 5.53 1.30 -15.94
C MET A 130 5.58 2.82 -15.79
N ILE A 131 6.33 3.33 -14.82
CA ILE A 131 6.51 4.77 -14.59
C ILE A 131 7.18 5.42 -15.81
N ALA A 132 8.22 4.78 -16.37
CA ALA A 132 8.93 5.29 -17.55
C ALA A 132 8.08 5.35 -18.83
N LYS A 133 7.00 4.57 -18.91
CA LYS A 133 6.09 4.48 -20.09
C LYS A 133 4.74 5.16 -19.87
N MET A 134 4.60 5.91 -18.78
CA MET A 134 3.32 6.46 -18.35
C MET A 134 2.76 7.48 -19.36
N ASP A 135 3.63 8.20 -20.07
CA ASP A 135 3.29 9.14 -21.15
C ASP A 135 2.56 8.47 -22.33
N GLY A 136 2.83 7.19 -22.59
CA GLY A 136 2.16 6.41 -23.64
C GLY A 136 0.67 6.15 -23.38
N VAL A 137 0.26 6.17 -22.11
CA VAL A 137 -1.14 5.97 -21.65
C VAL A 137 -1.79 7.29 -21.23
N LEU A 138 -0.98 8.23 -20.73
CA LEU A 138 -1.40 9.54 -20.22
C LEU A 138 -0.84 10.67 -21.11
N PRO A 139 -1.41 10.94 -22.30
CA PRO A 139 -0.96 12.05 -23.16
C PRO A 139 -1.10 13.43 -22.49
N GLY A 140 -1.93 13.55 -21.44
CA GLY A 140 -2.06 14.76 -20.61
C GLY A 140 -1.11 14.82 -19.40
N LEU A 141 -0.14 13.90 -19.28
CA LEU A 141 0.79 13.88 -18.17
C LEU A 141 1.76 15.07 -18.25
N PHE A 142 1.56 16.07 -17.40
CA PHE A 142 2.40 17.27 -17.40
C PHE A 142 3.57 17.17 -16.40
N ARG A 143 3.55 16.19 -15.49
CA ARG A 143 4.64 15.94 -14.54
C ARG A 143 4.59 14.51 -13.98
N ALA A 144 5.74 13.85 -13.93
CA ALA A 144 5.98 12.67 -13.11
C ALA A 144 7.15 12.96 -12.18
N LYS A 145 6.96 12.84 -10.86
CA LYS A 145 7.99 13.17 -9.87
C LYS A 145 8.09 12.10 -8.79
N LEU A 146 9.32 11.64 -8.54
CA LEU A 146 9.68 10.94 -7.31
C LEU A 146 10.23 11.97 -6.31
N ILE A 147 9.73 11.93 -5.09
CA ILE A 147 10.18 12.78 -3.98
C ILE A 147 11.25 12.02 -3.19
N ASP A 148 12.43 12.62 -3.03
CA ASP A 148 13.47 12.07 -2.17
C ASP A 148 13.06 12.12 -0.69
N ASP A 149 13.56 11.19 0.12
CA ASP A 149 13.37 11.16 1.59
C ASP A 149 11.88 11.16 2.04
N CYS A 150 11.00 10.53 1.27
CA CYS A 150 9.57 10.33 1.56
C CYS A 150 9.17 8.87 1.36
#